data_AF-A0A4Q5UIQ2-F1
#
_entry.id   AF-A0A4Q5UIQ2-F1
#
_cell.length_a   1.000
_cell.length_b   1.000
_cell.length_c   1.000
_cell.angle_alpha   90.00
_cell.angle_beta   90.00
_cell.angle_gamma   90.00
#
_symmetry.space_group_name_H-M   'P 1'
#
loop_
_entity.id
_entity.type
_entity.pdbx_description
1 polymer ?
#
loop_
_entity_poly.entity_id
_entity_poly.type
_entity_poly.pdbx_seq_one_letter_code
_entity_poly.pdbx_strand_id
1 'polypeptide(L)'
;MKKFTSKILVTTALIVSVSAIVLACGPNKNVTGVPGEPDNSTLAPYVVTGTVGEITNGKDGYMADLKSDDGITYSMTVSVLRMQDKYKRFNTGDKLTVSGDTVHLGERVNVLAKTITKIN
;
A
#
# COMPACT_ATOMS: atom_id res chain seq x y z
N MET A 1 2.02 25.41 47.99
CA MET A 1 3.21 25.09 47.17
C MET A 1 4.03 24.05 47.91
N LYS A 2 3.99 22.78 47.48
CA LYS A 2 4.74 21.68 48.14
C LYS A 2 5.72 21.12 47.11
N LYS A 3 7.00 21.43 47.31
CA LYS A 3 8.11 20.82 46.59
C LYS A 3 8.42 19.50 47.30
N PHE A 4 8.36 18.39 46.58
CA PHE A 4 8.89 17.11 47.03
C PHE A 4 9.92 16.64 46.01
N THR A 5 11.18 16.88 46.35
CA THR A 5 12.34 16.21 45.79
C THR A 5 12.54 14.88 46.52
N SER A 6 12.76 13.79 45.79
CA SER A 6 13.63 12.73 46.27
C SER A 6 14.20 11.92 45.11
N LYS A 7 15.53 11.74 45.12
CA LYS A 7 16.32 10.92 44.20
C LYS A 7 16.62 9.58 44.86
N ILE A 8 16.31 8.46 44.22
CA ILE A 8 16.83 7.08 44.44
C ILE A 8 16.74 6.45 43.03
N LEU A 9 17.75 6.13 42.22
CA LEU A 9 19.03 5.42 42.32
C LEU A 9 18.93 3.95 42.75
N VAL A 10 18.61 3.04 41.81
CA VAL A 10 19.01 1.62 41.85
C VAL A 10 19.19 1.07 40.41
N THR A 11 20.46 0.95 40.02
CA THR A 11 21.13 -0.08 39.19
C THR A 11 20.37 -0.96 38.17
N THR A 12 20.75 -0.76 36.91
CA THR A 12 21.28 -1.74 35.92
C THR A 12 20.87 -3.22 36.02
N ALA A 13 20.18 -3.73 35.00
CA ALA A 13 20.31 -5.11 34.54
C ALA A 13 20.28 -5.18 33.01
N LEU A 14 21.40 -5.64 32.49
CA LEU A 14 21.74 -5.96 31.12
C LEU A 14 20.86 -7.13 30.61
N ILE A 15 20.08 -6.93 29.55
CA ILE A 15 19.60 -8.04 28.70
C ILE A 15 20.15 -7.82 27.30
N VAL A 16 21.34 -8.37 27.09
CA VAL A 16 21.85 -8.71 25.76
C VAL A 16 21.02 -9.90 25.29
N SER A 17 20.13 -9.70 24.33
CA SER A 17 19.56 -10.80 23.54
C SER A 17 19.86 -10.56 22.07
N VAL A 18 21.08 -10.97 21.73
CA VAL A 18 21.47 -11.73 20.53
C VAL A 18 20.66 -11.47 19.26
N SER A 19 21.32 -10.80 18.33
CA SER A 19 21.00 -10.77 16.90
C SER A 19 21.01 -12.18 16.30
N ALA A 20 19.93 -12.53 15.60
CA ALA A 20 19.97 -13.54 14.55
C ALA A 20 19.45 -12.90 13.26
N ILE A 21 20.37 -12.27 12.53
CA ILE A 21 20.18 -11.82 11.16
C ILE A 21 20.26 -13.06 10.28
N VAL A 22 19.15 -13.50 9.70
CA VAL A 22 19.16 -14.35 8.51
C VAL A 22 18.63 -13.54 7.34
N LEU A 23 19.56 -12.80 6.73
CA LEU A 23 19.50 -12.38 5.33
C LEU A 23 19.65 -13.63 4.47
N ALA A 24 18.53 -14.17 3.98
CA ALA A 24 18.52 -15.11 2.88
C ALA A 24 17.93 -14.42 1.66
N CYS A 25 18.81 -13.92 0.78
CA CYS A 25 18.45 -13.48 -0.57
C CYS A 25 17.97 -14.68 -1.40
N GLY A 26 16.88 -14.48 -2.15
CA GLY A 26 16.22 -15.49 -2.97
C GLY A 26 16.99 -15.92 -4.24
N PRO A 27 16.40 -16.84 -5.03
CA PRO A 27 17.00 -17.30 -6.28
C PRO A 27 16.96 -16.21 -7.37
N ASN A 28 18.15 -15.91 -7.87
CA ASN A 28 18.46 -15.06 -9.00
C ASN A 28 17.95 -15.71 -10.31
N LYS A 29 16.98 -15.08 -10.98
CA LYS A 29 16.68 -15.37 -12.39
C LYS A 29 17.19 -14.20 -13.23
N ASN A 30 18.28 -14.48 -13.92
CA ASN A 30 18.94 -13.63 -14.90
C ASN A 30 17.97 -13.38 -16.07
N VAL A 31 17.48 -12.15 -16.21
CA VAL A 31 16.66 -11.72 -17.35
C VAL A 31 17.54 -10.87 -18.27
N THR A 32 18.08 -11.53 -19.28
CA THR A 32 18.65 -10.87 -20.46
C THR A 32 17.51 -10.15 -21.19
N GLY A 33 17.69 -8.85 -21.44
CA GLY A 33 16.67 -7.98 -22.00
C GLY A 33 16.29 -8.30 -23.45
N VAL A 34 14.99 -8.18 -23.74
CA VAL A 34 14.40 -7.90 -25.04
C VAL A 34 13.17 -6.99 -24.79
N PRO A 35 12.88 -5.97 -25.62
CA PRO A 35 11.69 -5.13 -25.46
C PRO A 35 10.41 -5.97 -25.59
N GLY A 36 9.60 -6.00 -24.53
CA GLY A 36 8.46 -6.90 -24.40
C GLY A 36 7.21 -6.44 -25.16
N GLU A 37 6.76 -7.31 -26.07
CA GLU A 37 5.37 -7.53 -26.45
C GLU A 37 4.55 -7.96 -25.21
N PRO A 38 3.24 -7.68 -25.11
CA PRO A 38 2.45 -8.02 -23.92
C PRO A 38 2.26 -9.53 -23.80
N ASP A 39 3.04 -10.11 -22.90
CA ASP A 39 2.81 -11.39 -22.22
C ASP A 39 1.38 -11.43 -21.65
N ASN A 40 0.51 -12.27 -22.24
CA ASN A 40 -0.84 -12.56 -21.78
C ASN A 40 -0.88 -13.74 -20.79
N SER A 41 0.13 -13.86 -19.93
CA SER A 41 0.06 -14.71 -18.74
C SER A 41 -0.92 -14.07 -17.77
N THR A 42 -2.01 -14.78 -17.49
CA THR A 42 -3.05 -14.35 -16.54
C THR A 42 -2.47 -14.35 -15.13
N LEU A 43 -1.71 -13.31 -14.79
CA LEU A 43 -1.33 -12.99 -13.42
C LEU A 43 -2.59 -12.55 -12.69
N ALA A 44 -2.82 -13.12 -11.50
CA ALA A 44 -3.93 -12.69 -10.64
C ALA A 44 -3.80 -11.17 -10.38
N PRO A 45 -4.93 -10.43 -10.37
CA PRO A 45 -4.89 -8.99 -10.14
C PRO A 45 -4.33 -8.69 -8.74
N TYR A 46 -3.60 -7.59 -8.61
CA TYR A 46 -3.18 -7.09 -7.31
C TYR A 46 -4.40 -6.65 -6.53
N VAL A 47 -4.52 -7.04 -5.26
CA VAL A 47 -5.65 -6.73 -4.39
C VAL A 47 -5.17 -6.02 -3.14
N VAL A 48 -5.80 -4.89 -2.80
CA VAL A 48 -5.53 -4.12 -1.60
C VAL A 48 -6.84 -3.76 -0.91
N THR A 49 -6.84 -3.77 0.43
CA THR A 49 -7.95 -3.28 1.25
C THR A 49 -7.47 -2.13 2.12
N GLY A 50 -8.24 -1.06 2.19
CA GLY A 50 -7.89 0.10 2.99
C GLY A 50 -8.98 1.16 3.04
N THR A 51 -8.69 2.25 3.74
CA THR A 51 -9.55 3.42 3.87
C THR A 51 -9.11 4.50 2.90
N VAL A 52 -10.07 5.08 2.17
CA VAL A 52 -9.82 6.18 1.22
C VAL A 52 -9.39 7.42 1.97
N GLY A 53 -8.25 7.98 1.57
CA GLY A 53 -7.69 9.23 2.07
C GLY A 53 -8.01 10.42 1.18
N GLU A 54 -6.98 11.21 0.87
CA GLU A 54 -7.09 12.38 -0.01
C GLU A 54 -7.51 11.96 -1.41
N ILE A 55 -8.33 12.79 -2.07
CA ILE A 55 -8.84 12.58 -3.43
C ILE A 55 -8.40 13.74 -4.33
N THR A 56 -7.71 13.40 -5.41
CA THR A 56 -7.31 14.34 -6.46
C THR A 56 -8.15 14.07 -7.71
N ASN A 57 -9.04 15.01 -8.05
CA ASN A 57 -9.92 14.87 -9.21
C ASN A 57 -9.15 15.08 -10.52
N GLY A 58 -9.39 14.19 -11.48
CA GLY A 58 -8.97 14.35 -12.87
C GLY A 58 -10.16 14.52 -13.80
N LYS A 59 -9.88 14.69 -15.10
CA LYS A 59 -10.92 14.83 -16.14
C LYS A 59 -11.76 13.56 -16.28
N ASP A 60 -11.10 12.41 -16.41
CA ASP A 60 -11.71 11.12 -16.76
C ASP A 60 -11.65 10.13 -15.59
N GLY A 61 -11.66 10.64 -14.36
CA GLY A 61 -11.49 9.83 -13.16
C GLY A 61 -10.96 10.63 -11.98
N TYR A 62 -10.42 9.93 -10.99
CA TYR A 62 -9.72 10.52 -9.87
C TYR A 62 -8.60 9.59 -9.40
N MET A 63 -7.64 10.18 -8.71
CA MET A 63 -6.70 9.45 -7.88
C MET A 63 -7.09 9.62 -6.43
N ALA A 64 -6.79 8.61 -5.61
CA ALA A 64 -6.97 8.73 -4.17
C ALA A 64 -5.90 7.92 -3.44
N ASP A 65 -5.58 8.38 -2.24
CA ASP A 65 -4.81 7.58 -1.29
C ASP A 65 -5.69 6.46 -0.75
N LEU A 66 -5.10 5.28 -0.54
CA LEU A 66 -5.73 4.15 0.10
C LEU A 66 -4.79 3.64 1.20
N LYS A 67 -5.17 3.89 2.45
CA LYS A 67 -4.39 3.48 3.62
C LYS A 67 -4.86 2.10 4.09
N SER A 68 -4.00 1.10 3.99
CA SER A 68 -4.30 -0.26 4.46
C SER A 68 -4.18 -0.39 5.98
N ASP A 69 -4.72 -1.49 6.50
CA ASP A 69 -4.77 -1.76 7.94
C ASP A 69 -3.38 -1.97 8.57
N ASP A 70 -2.37 -2.33 7.76
CA ASP A 70 -0.94 -2.43 8.15
C ASP A 70 -0.20 -1.07 8.12
N GLY A 71 -0.89 0.01 7.75
CA GLY A 71 -0.36 1.37 7.72
C GLY A 71 0.37 1.75 6.43
N ILE A 72 0.41 0.88 5.42
CA ILE A 72 0.95 1.22 4.09
C ILE A 72 -0.05 2.12 3.34
N THR A 73 0.46 3.16 2.67
CA THR A 73 -0.36 4.02 1.82
C THR A 73 -0.10 3.70 0.35
N TYR A 74 -1.16 3.30 -0.34
CA TYR A 74 -1.18 3.09 -1.78
C TYR A 74 -1.82 4.29 -2.48
N SER A 75 -1.43 4.54 -3.72
CA SER A 75 -2.24 5.36 -4.62
C SER A 75 -3.20 4.45 -5.36
N MET A 76 -4.44 4.87 -5.57
CA MET A 76 -5.38 4.20 -6.48
C MET A 76 -5.83 5.17 -7.58
N THR A 77 -5.90 4.68 -8.81
CA THR A 77 -6.45 5.42 -9.95
C THR A 77 -7.78 4.81 -10.36
N VAL A 78 -8.85 5.58 -10.27
CA VAL A 78 -10.21 5.19 -10.66
C VAL A 78 -10.59 5.95 -11.92
N SER A 79 -10.49 5.29 -13.07
CA SER A 79 -10.73 5.88 -14.40
C SER A 79 -12.07 5.43 -14.98
N VAL A 80 -12.80 6.37 -15.58
CA VAL A 80 -14.04 6.10 -16.33
C VAL A 80 -13.77 5.09 -17.46
N LEU A 81 -12.65 5.24 -18.18
CA LEU A 81 -12.30 4.34 -19.29
C LEU A 81 -11.98 2.92 -18.81
N ARG A 82 -11.31 2.78 -17.66
CA ARG A 82 -10.94 1.46 -17.12
C ARG A 82 -12.11 0.75 -16.45
N MET A 83 -12.93 1.51 -15.73
CA MET A 83 -14.06 0.95 -14.97
C MET A 83 -15.31 0.75 -15.84
N GLN A 84 -15.44 1.48 -16.95
CA GLN A 84 -16.60 1.44 -17.85
C GLN A 84 -17.92 1.63 -17.08
N ASP A 85 -18.87 0.71 -17.25
CA ASP A 85 -20.16 0.66 -16.57
C ASP A 85 -20.05 0.52 -15.04
N LYS A 86 -18.90 0.05 -14.53
CA LYS A 86 -18.63 -0.12 -13.10
C LYS A 86 -18.07 1.14 -12.45
N TYR A 87 -17.93 2.25 -13.19
CA TYR A 87 -17.37 3.47 -12.64
C TYR A 87 -18.25 4.02 -11.51
N LYS A 88 -17.64 4.23 -10.34
CA LYS A 88 -18.29 4.79 -9.16
C LYS A 88 -17.34 5.73 -8.42
N ARG A 89 -17.91 6.81 -7.90
CA ARG A 89 -17.22 7.72 -6.98
C ARG A 89 -17.34 7.24 -5.54
N PHE A 90 -16.21 7.17 -4.86
CA PHE A 90 -16.08 6.88 -3.43
C PHE A 90 -15.61 8.14 -2.72
N ASN A 91 -15.90 8.22 -1.42
CA ASN A 91 -15.57 9.38 -0.60
C ASN A 91 -14.40 9.07 0.33
N THR A 92 -13.67 10.11 0.76
CA THR A 92 -12.73 10.01 1.87
C THR A 92 -13.42 9.38 3.09
N GLY A 93 -12.74 8.43 3.73
CA GLY A 93 -13.26 7.64 4.84
C GLY A 93 -13.95 6.33 4.45
N ASP A 94 -14.27 6.11 3.17
CA ASP A 94 -14.82 4.83 2.72
C ASP A 94 -13.77 3.71 2.88
N LYS A 95 -14.17 2.56 3.43
CA LYS A 95 -13.33 1.34 3.42
C LYS A 95 -13.61 0.55 2.16
N LEU A 96 -12.57 0.25 1.38
CA LEU A 96 -12.67 -0.38 0.07
C LEU A 96 -11.71 -1.55 -0.06
N THR A 97 -12.11 -2.55 -0.83
CA THR A 97 -11.21 -3.50 -1.49
C THR A 97 -11.09 -3.11 -2.96
N VAL A 98 -9.86 -2.90 -3.42
CA VAL A 98 -9.52 -2.49 -4.79
C VAL A 98 -8.67 -3.58 -5.42
N SER A 99 -9.06 -4.03 -6.61
CA SER A 99 -8.24 -4.94 -7.41
C SER A 99 -7.88 -4.31 -8.75
N GLY A 100 -6.64 -4.49 -9.20
CA GLY A 100 -6.18 -3.88 -10.45
C GLY A 100 -4.76 -4.26 -10.85
N ASP A 101 -4.29 -3.60 -11.90
CA ASP A 101 -2.88 -3.64 -12.28
C ASP A 101 -2.10 -2.65 -11.40
N THR A 102 -0.78 -2.81 -11.27
CA THR A 102 0.05 -1.90 -10.49
C THR A 102 1.11 -1.22 -11.33
N VAL A 103 1.31 0.07 -11.09
CA VAL A 103 2.46 0.83 -11.58
C VAL A 103 3.28 1.27 -10.37
N HIS A 104 4.59 1.04 -10.43
CA HIS A 104 5.51 1.42 -9.36
C HIS A 104 6.23 2.71 -9.74
N LEU A 105 6.13 3.74 -8.92
CA LEU A 105 6.87 5.00 -9.07
C LEU A 105 7.77 5.19 -7.86
N GLY A 106 9.01 4.73 -7.98
CA GLY A 106 9.91 4.61 -6.84
C GLY A 106 9.34 3.64 -5.80
N GLU A 107 9.19 4.10 -4.57
CA GLU A 107 8.65 3.31 -3.46
C GLU A 107 7.11 3.31 -3.39
N ARG A 108 6.44 4.07 -4.27
CA ARG A 108 4.99 4.16 -4.29
C ARG A 108 4.38 3.16 -5.27
N VAL A 109 3.37 2.44 -4.79
CA VAL A 109 2.54 1.55 -5.61
C VAL A 109 1.25 2.28 -5.97
N ASN A 110 0.96 2.38 -7.26
CA ASN A 110 -0.30 2.88 -7.78
C ASN A 110 -1.14 1.74 -8.36
N VAL A 111 -2.32 1.50 -7.80
CA VAL A 111 -3.28 0.49 -8.27
C VAL A 111 -4.20 1.11 -9.32
N LEU A 112 -4.12 0.61 -10.56
CA LEU A 112 -5.01 0.95 -11.66
C LEU A 112 -6.28 0.10 -11.54
N ALA A 113 -7.31 0.64 -10.91
CA ALA A 113 -8.49 -0.10 -10.52
C ALA A 113 -9.19 -0.76 -11.73
N LYS A 114 -9.54 -2.04 -11.55
CA LYS A 114 -10.39 -2.85 -12.43
C LYS A 114 -11.70 -3.26 -11.74
N THR A 115 -11.67 -3.45 -10.42
CA THR A 115 -12.85 -3.73 -9.60
C THR A 115 -12.68 -3.10 -8.23
N ILE A 116 -13.77 -2.57 -7.68
CA ILE A 116 -13.79 -1.92 -6.37
C ILE A 116 -15.05 -2.36 -5.63
N THR A 117 -14.89 -2.80 -4.39
CA THR A 117 -15.98 -3.18 -3.49
C THR A 117 -15.88 -2.36 -2.22
N LYS A 118 -16.98 -1.70 -1.83
CA LYS A 118 -17.06 -0.99 -0.54
C LYS A 118 -17.36 -1.98 0.57
N ILE A 119 -16.60 -1.89 1.65
CA ILE A 119 -16.79 -2.65 2.88
C ILE A 119 -17.54 -1.75 3.86
N ASN A 120 -18.65 -2.26 4.39
CA ASN A 120 -19.48 -1.58 5.39
C ASN A 120 -18.95 -1.83 6.80
#